data_AF-A0A2G2KSJ5-F1
#
_entry.id   AF-A0A2G2KSJ5-F1
#
_cell.length_a   1.000
_cell.length_b   1.000
_cell.length_c   1.000
_cell.angle_alpha   90.00
_cell.angle_beta   90.00
_cell.angle_gamma   90.00
#
_symmetry.space_group_name_H-M   'P 1'
#
loop_
_entity.id
_entity.type
_entity.pdbx_description
1 polymer ?
#
loop_
_entity_poly.entity_id
_entity_poly.type
_entity_poly.pdbx_seq_one_letter_code
_entity_poly.pdbx_strand_id
1 'polypeptide(L)'
;MNLLIDWGNTFLKYIIIDTSFDIESQLSIEKVKKSDSLDRLVSELSNYCAKHTISMAYISSVRKSLDNEQLSLILNKLEINCTFVKTEKRFGHVSCAYEEFETLGVDRWLTIVATQPSKNIIGIIDVGSAITIDVVGKNGQHLGGQIVPGNKLLLDSLKATDRVIVSEQLIDRDESLLGVSTDECVKFGVDQMIQGYLENSISEVTKHHQVEQWIFTGGGGEYWCEKLSVSQNNHYTHDGLLVFRGLIKYINY
;
A
#
# COMPACT_ATOMS: atom_id res chain seq x y z
N MET A 1 13.58 -19.66 -5.07
CA MET A 1 12.65 -18.51 -5.20
C MET A 1 12.40 -17.90 -3.84
N ASN A 2 11.98 -16.63 -3.79
CA ASN A 2 11.57 -15.92 -2.57
C ASN A 2 10.08 -15.56 -2.63
N LEU A 3 9.39 -15.63 -1.50
CA LEU A 3 8.00 -15.22 -1.32
C LEU A 3 7.97 -13.86 -0.62
N LEU A 4 7.31 -12.87 -1.23
CA LEU A 4 7.13 -11.56 -0.61
C LEU A 4 5.67 -11.39 -0.21
N ILE A 5 5.42 -11.06 1.04
CA ILE A 5 4.06 -10.90 1.59
C ILE A 5 3.89 -9.48 2.11
N ASP A 6 2.78 -8.85 1.75
CA ASP A 6 2.25 -7.62 2.33
C ASP A 6 0.91 -7.92 3.00
N TRP A 7 0.90 -7.99 4.33
CA TRP A 7 -0.27 -8.34 5.13
C TRP A 7 -0.85 -7.11 5.84
N GLY A 8 -1.77 -6.45 5.12
CA GLY A 8 -2.53 -5.32 5.62
C GLY A 8 -3.73 -5.72 6.47
N ASN A 9 -4.42 -4.73 7.02
CA ASN A 9 -5.61 -4.93 7.85
C ASN A 9 -6.80 -5.57 7.11
N THR A 10 -6.87 -5.41 5.78
CA THR A 10 -8.01 -5.91 4.99
C THR A 10 -7.63 -7.08 4.09
N PHE A 11 -6.45 -7.07 3.49
CA PHE A 11 -6.03 -8.09 2.54
C PHE A 11 -4.60 -8.54 2.83
N LEU A 12 -4.34 -9.82 2.61
CA LEU A 12 -2.99 -10.34 2.41
C LEU A 12 -2.70 -10.33 0.92
N LYS A 13 -1.61 -9.68 0.52
CA LYS A 13 -1.09 -9.68 -0.84
C LYS A 13 0.23 -10.40 -0.86
N TYR A 14 0.52 -11.15 -1.92
CA TYR A 14 1.84 -11.75 -2.07
C TYR A 14 2.27 -11.87 -3.52
N ILE A 15 3.59 -11.95 -3.72
CA ILE A 15 4.24 -12.27 -4.99
C ILE A 15 5.35 -13.29 -4.75
N ILE A 16 5.66 -14.08 -5.77
CA ILE A 16 6.81 -15.00 -5.77
C ILE A 16 7.80 -14.48 -6.80
N ILE A 17 9.07 -14.41 -6.43
CA ILE A 17 10.16 -13.90 -7.27
C ILE A 17 11.33 -14.88 -7.32
N ASP A 18 12.11 -14.82 -8.40
CA ASP A 18 13.39 -15.52 -8.46
C ASP A 18 14.41 -14.87 -7.50
N THR A 19 15.35 -15.66 -7.01
CA THR A 19 16.47 -15.25 -6.16
C THR A 19 17.46 -14.29 -6.84
N SER A 20 17.47 -14.20 -8.18
CA SER A 20 18.40 -13.38 -8.97
C SER A 20 17.88 -11.97 -9.31
N PHE A 21 16.85 -11.47 -8.63
CA PHE A 21 16.03 -10.39 -9.15
C PHE A 21 16.71 -9.01 -9.23
N ASP A 22 16.72 -8.46 -10.45
CA ASP A 22 16.96 -7.05 -10.74
C ASP A 22 15.62 -6.28 -10.79
N ILE A 23 15.55 -5.15 -10.08
CA ILE A 23 14.36 -4.34 -9.75
C ILE A 23 13.59 -3.89 -11.01
N GLU A 24 14.27 -3.79 -12.15
CA GLU A 24 13.71 -3.25 -13.39
C GLU A 24 12.98 -4.29 -14.24
N SER A 25 13.26 -5.58 -14.07
CA SER A 25 12.88 -6.56 -15.08
C SER A 25 11.37 -6.86 -15.15
N GLN A 26 10.59 -6.65 -14.07
CA GLN A 26 9.12 -6.91 -13.93
C GLN A 26 8.57 -8.29 -14.41
N LEU A 27 9.37 -9.06 -15.14
CA LEU A 27 8.98 -10.18 -16.01
C LEU A 27 8.76 -11.50 -15.27
N SER A 28 8.97 -11.53 -13.95
CA SER A 28 8.80 -12.74 -13.13
C SER A 28 7.90 -12.55 -11.92
N ILE A 29 7.16 -11.44 -11.84
CA ILE A 29 6.20 -11.21 -10.78
C ILE A 29 4.97 -12.06 -11.09
N GLU A 30 4.80 -13.17 -10.36
CA GLU A 30 3.51 -13.85 -10.34
C GLU A 30 2.48 -12.87 -9.80
N LYS A 31 1.47 -12.56 -10.63
CA LYS A 31 0.36 -11.63 -10.40
C LYS A 31 0.04 -11.51 -8.91
N VAL A 32 -0.03 -10.28 -8.39
CA VAL A 32 -0.40 -10.02 -6.99
C VAL A 32 -1.68 -10.78 -6.66
N LYS A 33 -1.55 -11.81 -5.82
CA LYS A 33 -2.70 -12.59 -5.35
C LYS A 33 -3.20 -11.96 -4.07
N LYS A 34 -4.50 -11.70 -4.02
CA LYS A 34 -5.20 -11.28 -2.80
C LYS A 34 -5.75 -12.53 -2.14
N SER A 35 -5.36 -12.76 -0.89
CA SER A 35 -5.99 -13.77 -0.04
C SER A 35 -6.85 -13.09 1.01
N ASP A 36 -8.09 -13.56 1.10
CA ASP A 36 -9.10 -13.20 2.11
C ASP A 36 -9.05 -14.12 3.34
N SER A 37 -8.32 -15.24 3.27
CA SER A 37 -8.07 -16.15 4.38
C SER A 37 -6.66 -16.75 4.33
N LEU A 38 -6.17 -17.26 5.46
CA LEU A 38 -4.92 -18.02 5.49
C LEU A 38 -5.05 -19.39 4.80
N ASP A 39 -6.22 -20.01 4.83
CA ASP A 39 -6.46 -21.33 4.20
C ASP A 39 -6.27 -21.29 2.68
N ARG A 40 -6.74 -20.21 2.05
CA ARG A 40 -6.54 -20.01 0.61
C ARG A 40 -5.06 -19.84 0.27
N LEU A 41 -4.33 -19.04 1.05
CA LEU A 41 -2.89 -18.88 0.91
C LEU A 41 -2.18 -20.23 1.02
N VAL A 42 -2.51 -21.05 2.03
CA VAL A 42 -1.94 -22.39 2.23
C VAL A 42 -2.15 -23.26 0.99
N SER A 43 -3.39 -23.32 0.48
CA SER A 43 -3.72 -24.14 -0.69
C SER A 43 -2.93 -23.68 -1.93
N GLU A 44 -2.87 -22.38 -2.17
CA GLU A 44 -2.15 -21.82 -3.32
C GLU A 44 -0.63 -22.06 -3.21
N LEU A 45 -0.03 -21.85 -2.05
CA LEU A 45 1.39 -22.11 -1.82
C LEU A 45 1.74 -23.59 -1.84
N SER A 46 0.88 -24.48 -1.31
CA SER A 46 1.10 -25.93 -1.36
C SER A 46 1.16 -26.43 -2.81
N ASN A 47 0.21 -25.98 -3.64
CA ASN A 47 0.17 -26.32 -5.06
C ASN A 47 1.41 -25.80 -5.81
N TYR A 48 1.91 -24.63 -5.42
CA TYR A 48 3.13 -24.07 -5.97
C TYR A 48 4.38 -24.86 -5.57
N CYS A 49 4.50 -25.15 -4.27
CA CYS A 49 5.64 -25.87 -3.69
C CYS A 49 5.75 -27.32 -4.17
N ALA A 50 4.66 -27.89 -4.70
CA ALA A 50 4.69 -29.19 -5.38
C ALA A 50 5.56 -29.21 -6.64
N LYS A 51 5.89 -28.05 -7.22
CA LYS A 51 6.66 -27.91 -8.47
C LYS A 51 7.90 -27.04 -8.35
N HIS A 52 7.94 -26.18 -7.33
CA HIS A 52 8.97 -25.15 -7.16
C HIS A 52 9.42 -25.07 -5.72
N THR A 53 10.63 -24.59 -5.47
CA THR A 53 11.15 -24.40 -4.10
C THR A 53 11.16 -22.91 -3.74
N ILE A 54 10.42 -22.57 -2.69
CA ILE A 54 10.48 -21.26 -2.03
C ILE A 54 11.40 -21.41 -0.82
N SER A 55 12.54 -20.73 -0.83
CA SER A 55 13.56 -20.86 0.21
C SER A 55 13.31 -19.93 1.40
N MET A 56 12.76 -18.74 1.12
CA MET A 56 12.58 -17.69 2.11
C MET A 56 11.32 -16.88 1.80
N ALA A 57 10.60 -16.51 2.86
CA ALA A 57 9.51 -15.55 2.84
C ALA A 57 9.89 -14.27 3.59
N TYR A 58 9.69 -13.11 2.96
CA TYR A 58 9.89 -11.79 3.57
C TYR A 58 8.53 -11.12 3.72
N ILE A 59 8.21 -10.73 4.95
CA ILE A 59 6.85 -10.37 5.34
C ILE A 59 6.82 -8.93 5.84
N SER A 60 6.08 -8.08 5.14
CA SER A 60 5.51 -6.83 5.65
C SER A 60 4.18 -7.17 6.33
N SER A 61 4.02 -6.83 7.61
CA SER A 61 2.76 -7.07 8.31
C SER A 61 2.48 -5.97 9.33
N VAL A 62 1.28 -5.42 9.25
CA VAL A 62 0.71 -4.50 10.25
C VAL A 62 -0.34 -5.20 11.13
N ARG A 63 -0.39 -6.53 11.09
CA ARG A 63 -1.30 -7.38 11.87
C ARG A 63 -0.82 -7.57 13.31
N LYS A 64 -1.72 -8.10 14.14
CA LYS A 64 -1.43 -8.47 15.54
C LYS A 64 -0.45 -9.64 15.60
N SER A 65 0.26 -9.78 16.71
CA SER A 65 1.25 -10.85 16.93
C SER A 65 0.70 -12.25 16.70
N LEU A 66 -0.53 -12.53 17.18
CA LEU A 66 -1.18 -13.83 17.01
C LEU A 66 -1.36 -14.20 15.53
N ASP A 67 -1.77 -13.24 14.70
CA ASP A 67 -1.93 -13.46 13.25
C ASP A 67 -0.56 -13.79 12.62
N ASN A 68 0.49 -13.05 13.00
CA ASN A 68 1.85 -13.25 12.50
C ASN A 68 2.41 -14.63 12.91
N GLU A 69 2.18 -15.06 14.15
CA GLU A 69 2.56 -16.40 14.64
C GLU A 69 1.88 -17.51 13.84
N GLN A 70 0.57 -17.36 13.55
CA GLN A 70 -0.16 -18.32 12.73
C GLN A 70 0.42 -18.42 11.31
N LEU A 71 0.74 -17.29 10.68
CA LEU A 71 1.38 -17.30 9.37
C LEU A 71 2.76 -17.97 9.40
N SER A 72 3.58 -17.70 10.42
CA SER A 72 4.88 -18.38 10.59
C SER A 72 4.72 -19.90 10.71
N LEU A 73 3.74 -20.38 11.48
CA LEU A 73 3.48 -21.81 11.63
C LEU A 73 3.05 -22.44 10.30
N ILE A 74 2.23 -21.74 9.51
CA ILE A 74 1.80 -22.17 8.19
C ILE A 74 3.00 -22.29 7.24
N LEU A 75 3.83 -21.25 7.16
CA LEU A 75 4.98 -21.24 6.26
C LEU A 75 6.01 -22.31 6.65
N ASN A 76 6.22 -22.52 7.95
CA ASN A 76 7.10 -23.59 8.45
C ASN A 76 6.58 -24.99 8.07
N LYS A 77 5.26 -25.25 8.13
CA LYS A 77 4.67 -26.52 7.65
C LYS A 77 4.89 -26.76 6.15
N LEU A 78 5.10 -25.69 5.38
CA LEU A 78 5.44 -25.72 3.96
C LEU A 78 6.95 -25.74 3.71
N GLU A 79 7.76 -25.89 4.76
CA GLU A 79 9.23 -25.85 4.72
C GLU A 79 9.79 -24.51 4.19
N ILE A 80 9.01 -23.42 4.35
CA ILE A 80 9.40 -22.06 3.96
C ILE A 80 9.87 -21.30 5.21
N ASN A 81 11.16 -20.97 5.27
CA ASN A 81 11.68 -20.06 6.28
C ASN A 81 11.07 -18.67 6.09
N CYS A 82 10.79 -17.95 7.17
CA CYS A 82 10.21 -16.61 7.07
C CYS A 82 10.91 -15.60 7.97
N THR A 83 10.91 -14.33 7.53
CA THR A 83 11.33 -13.19 8.33
C THR A 83 10.33 -12.05 8.18
N PHE A 84 10.06 -11.37 9.29
CA PHE A 84 9.22 -10.18 9.32
C PHE A 84 10.13 -8.96 9.24
N VAL A 85 9.91 -8.15 8.21
CA VAL A 85 10.58 -6.86 8.09
C VAL A 85 10.03 -5.93 9.17
N LYS A 86 10.89 -5.07 9.69
CA LYS A 86 10.56 -4.07 10.69
C LYS A 86 10.98 -2.70 10.20
N THR A 87 10.30 -1.68 10.69
CA THR A 87 10.75 -0.31 10.48
C THR A 87 12.06 -0.08 11.22
N GLU A 88 12.99 0.61 10.55
CA GLU A 88 14.29 0.95 11.10
C GLU A 88 14.47 2.46 11.13
N LYS A 89 15.29 2.97 12.06
CA LYS A 89 15.59 4.40 12.10
C LYS A 89 16.29 4.87 10.82
N ARG A 90 17.12 4.00 10.21
CA ARG A 90 17.82 4.24 8.96
C ARG A 90 18.02 2.92 8.23
N PHE A 91 17.77 2.89 6.93
CA PHE A 91 18.06 1.76 6.05
C PHE A 91 18.59 2.28 4.72
N GLY A 92 19.79 1.84 4.35
CA GLY A 92 20.51 2.38 3.19
C GLY A 92 20.61 3.91 3.18
N HIS A 93 20.01 4.53 2.18
CA HIS A 93 19.96 5.98 1.99
C HIS A 93 18.77 6.64 2.67
N VAL A 94 17.80 5.91 3.20
CA VAL A 94 16.61 6.49 3.84
C VAL A 94 16.69 6.52 5.36
N SER A 95 16.07 7.53 5.97
CA SER A 95 15.95 7.67 7.43
C SER A 95 14.52 8.01 7.83
N CYS A 96 14.03 7.38 8.90
CA CYS A 96 12.68 7.59 9.42
C CYS A 96 12.57 8.91 10.23
N ALA A 97 11.55 9.73 9.94
CA ALA A 97 11.28 10.97 10.66
C ALA A 97 10.74 10.75 12.07
N TYR A 98 10.06 9.64 12.33
CA TYR A 98 9.44 9.38 13.63
C TYR A 98 10.52 9.26 14.71
N GLU A 99 10.29 9.89 15.85
CA GLU A 99 11.15 9.77 17.02
C GLU A 99 11.14 8.32 17.53
N GLU A 100 9.93 7.80 17.79
CA GLU A 100 9.64 6.38 18.02
C GLU A 100 9.41 5.68 16.67
N PHE A 101 10.50 5.38 15.94
CA PHE A 101 10.44 4.90 14.56
C PHE A 101 9.68 3.57 14.41
N GLU A 102 9.62 2.75 15.45
CA GLU A 102 8.90 1.49 15.50
C GLU A 102 7.38 1.67 15.37
N THR A 103 6.86 2.89 15.61
CA THR A 103 5.43 3.21 15.46
C THR A 103 5.02 3.51 14.02
N LEU A 104 5.98 3.75 13.11
CA LEU A 104 5.69 3.86 11.68
C LEU A 104 5.40 2.46 11.12
N GLY A 105 4.21 2.29 10.53
CA GLY A 105 3.80 1.06 9.88
C GLY A 105 4.83 0.58 8.85
N VAL A 106 5.15 -0.72 8.88
CA VAL A 106 6.20 -1.29 8.03
C VAL A 106 5.86 -1.24 6.54
N ASP A 107 4.58 -1.26 6.20
CA ASP A 107 4.09 -1.04 4.84
C ASP A 107 4.49 0.34 4.31
N ARG A 108 4.25 1.40 5.10
CA ARG A 108 4.68 2.77 4.79
C ARG A 108 6.20 2.90 4.78
N TRP A 109 6.89 2.23 5.71
CA TRP A 109 8.35 2.20 5.69
C TRP A 109 8.89 1.61 4.39
N LEU A 110 8.29 0.53 3.90
CA LEU A 110 8.72 -0.13 2.69
C LEU A 110 8.44 0.69 1.43
N THR A 111 7.36 1.46 1.37
CA THR A 111 7.15 2.42 0.26
C THR A 111 8.20 3.52 0.27
N ILE A 112 8.60 4.03 1.44
CA ILE A 112 9.71 4.97 1.58
C ILE A 112 11.01 4.34 1.08
N VAL A 113 11.34 3.13 1.55
CA VAL A 113 12.51 2.35 1.11
C VAL A 113 12.51 2.14 -0.40
N ALA A 114 11.35 1.94 -1.02
CA ALA A 114 11.22 1.74 -2.47
C ALA A 114 11.67 2.94 -3.31
N THR A 115 11.60 4.15 -2.77
CA THR A 115 11.95 5.39 -3.50
C THR A 115 13.44 5.66 -3.63
N GLN A 116 14.29 4.88 -2.94
CA GLN A 116 15.72 5.17 -2.86
C GLN A 116 16.57 4.42 -3.91
N PRO A 117 17.70 4.98 -4.36
CA PRO A 117 18.08 6.38 -4.22
C PRO A 117 17.26 7.25 -5.19
N SER A 118 16.89 8.44 -4.77
CA SER A 118 16.26 9.44 -5.65
C SER A 118 16.91 10.80 -5.43
N LYS A 119 17.05 11.57 -6.53
CA LYS A 119 17.49 12.98 -6.48
C LYS A 119 16.32 13.95 -6.33
N ASN A 120 15.09 13.45 -6.46
CA ASN A 120 13.87 14.23 -6.40
C ASN A 120 13.25 14.15 -5.00
N ILE A 121 12.52 15.18 -4.60
CA ILE A 121 11.60 15.10 -3.45
C ILE A 121 10.35 14.35 -3.93
N ILE A 122 10.08 13.20 -3.32
CA ILE A 122 8.99 12.31 -3.72
C ILE A 122 7.89 12.34 -2.66
N GLY A 123 6.66 12.57 -3.09
CA GLY A 123 5.46 12.29 -2.33
C GLY A 123 4.92 10.90 -2.69
N ILE A 124 4.47 10.15 -1.70
CA ILE A 124 3.87 8.81 -1.86
C ILE A 124 2.44 8.92 -1.36
N ILE A 125 1.48 8.42 -2.14
CA ILE A 125 0.07 8.34 -1.76
C ILE A 125 -0.38 6.88 -1.87
N ASP A 126 -0.50 6.19 -0.73
CA ASP A 126 -1.09 4.85 -0.71
C ASP A 126 -2.60 4.97 -0.50
N VAL A 127 -3.39 4.62 -1.53
CA VAL A 127 -4.85 4.56 -1.45
C VAL A 127 -5.28 3.12 -1.18
N GLY A 128 -5.33 2.75 0.09
CA GLY A 128 -5.77 1.46 0.59
C GLY A 128 -6.99 1.55 1.50
N SER A 129 -7.03 0.70 2.52
CA SER A 129 -8.06 0.76 3.57
C SER A 129 -8.00 2.10 4.33
N ALA A 130 -6.79 2.57 4.60
CA ALA A 130 -6.50 3.96 4.90
C ALA A 130 -5.84 4.61 3.68
N ILE A 131 -5.94 5.94 3.58
CA ILE A 131 -5.13 6.73 2.66
C ILE A 131 -3.97 7.30 3.46
N THR A 132 -2.76 7.08 2.97
CA THR A 132 -1.55 7.64 3.59
C THR A 132 -0.83 8.56 2.62
N ILE A 133 -0.20 9.61 3.15
CA ILE A 133 0.72 10.48 2.43
C ILE A 133 2.06 10.42 3.15
N ASP A 134 3.14 10.20 2.42
CA ASP A 134 4.51 10.26 2.94
C ASP A 134 5.40 11.08 2.01
N VAL A 135 6.31 11.88 2.56
CA VAL A 135 7.26 12.67 1.75
C VAL A 135 8.68 12.25 2.05
N VAL A 136 9.47 12.03 1.00
CA VAL A 136 10.89 11.67 1.07
C VAL A 136 11.70 12.77 0.39
N GLY A 137 12.60 13.41 1.13
CA GLY A 137 13.48 14.46 0.62
C GLY A 137 14.63 13.90 -0.24
N LYS A 138 15.36 14.80 -0.92
CA LYS A 138 16.44 14.47 -1.88
C LYS A 138 17.58 13.60 -1.32
N ASN A 139 17.75 13.59 0.00
CA ASN A 139 18.78 12.80 0.69
C ASN A 139 18.22 11.51 1.32
N GLY A 140 17.01 11.08 0.93
CA GLY A 140 16.32 9.90 1.48
C GLY A 140 15.69 10.12 2.86
N GLN A 141 15.76 11.33 3.41
CA GLN A 141 15.09 11.66 4.66
C GLN A 141 13.56 11.60 4.50
N HIS A 142 12.88 10.72 5.24
CA HIS A 142 11.44 10.82 5.42
C HIS A 142 11.13 12.13 6.17
N LEU A 143 10.16 12.89 5.69
CA LEU A 143 9.77 14.19 6.25
C LEU A 143 8.48 14.11 7.08
N GLY A 144 7.93 12.90 7.24
CA GLY A 144 6.63 12.67 7.87
C GLY A 144 5.53 12.43 6.85
N GLY A 145 4.29 12.51 7.32
CA GLY A 145 3.14 12.09 6.52
C GLY A 145 1.79 12.32 7.19
N GLN A 146 0.74 11.91 6.49
CA GLN A 146 -0.66 12.01 6.91
C GLN A 146 -1.35 10.65 6.80
N ILE A 147 -2.34 10.38 7.63
CA ILE A 147 -3.17 9.17 7.57
C ILE A 147 -4.63 9.59 7.73
N VAL A 148 -5.47 9.20 6.77
CA VAL A 148 -6.92 9.39 6.84
C VAL A 148 -7.64 8.09 6.47
N PRO A 149 -8.88 7.87 6.91
CA PRO A 149 -9.65 6.70 6.47
C PRO A 149 -9.84 6.69 4.95
N GLY A 150 -9.71 5.53 4.33
CA GLY A 150 -10.01 5.34 2.91
C GLY A 150 -11.50 5.12 2.66
N ASN A 151 -11.86 4.97 1.38
CA ASN A 151 -13.25 4.87 0.94
C ASN A 151 -14.07 3.85 1.74
N LYS A 152 -13.57 2.61 1.87
CA LYS A 152 -14.30 1.56 2.59
C LYS A 152 -14.52 1.90 4.07
N LEU A 153 -13.50 2.40 4.77
CA LEU A 153 -13.63 2.78 6.19
C LEU A 153 -14.61 3.93 6.39
N LEU A 154 -14.63 4.90 5.48
CA LEU A 154 -15.59 6.01 5.52
C LEU A 154 -17.02 5.51 5.33
N LEU A 155 -17.26 4.68 4.33
CA LEU A 155 -18.59 4.09 4.10
C LEU A 155 -19.02 3.22 5.29
N ASP A 156 -18.12 2.38 5.82
CA ASP A 156 -18.40 1.50 6.96
C ASP A 156 -18.68 2.29 8.24
N SER A 157 -18.05 3.47 8.43
CA SER A 157 -18.33 4.35 9.56
C SER A 157 -19.76 4.91 9.57
N LEU A 158 -20.36 5.09 8.38
CA LEU A 158 -21.74 5.58 8.23
C LEU A 158 -22.76 4.46 8.36
N LYS A 159 -22.42 3.23 7.92
CA LYS A 159 -23.24 2.02 8.11
C LYS A 159 -23.44 1.64 9.58
N ALA A 160 -22.62 2.15 10.49
CA ALA A 160 -22.82 1.98 11.94
C ALA A 160 -24.09 2.67 12.47
N THR A 161 -24.79 3.43 11.63
CA THR A 161 -26.12 3.98 11.94
C THR A 161 -27.21 3.11 11.34
N ASP A 162 -28.19 2.65 12.14
CA ASP A 162 -29.21 1.63 11.79
C ASP A 162 -30.08 1.95 10.54
N ARG A 163 -29.94 3.14 9.93
CA ARG A 163 -30.74 3.60 8.78
C ARG A 163 -29.94 3.77 7.49
N VAL A 164 -28.62 3.61 7.51
CA VAL A 164 -27.77 3.84 6.34
C VAL A 164 -27.39 2.50 5.71
N ILE A 165 -28.14 2.12 4.68
CA ILE A 165 -27.83 0.96 3.84
C ILE A 165 -27.08 1.49 2.61
N VAL A 166 -25.79 1.17 2.53
CA VAL A 166 -24.93 1.53 1.40
C VAL A 166 -24.57 0.25 0.64
N SER A 167 -24.87 0.22 -0.65
CA SER A 167 -24.57 -0.91 -1.53
C SER A 167 -23.07 -0.95 -1.86
N GLU A 168 -22.55 -2.14 -2.16
CA GLU A 168 -21.14 -2.31 -2.56
C GLU A 168 -20.86 -1.91 -4.02
N GLN A 169 -21.91 -1.57 -4.78
CA GLN A 169 -21.78 -1.18 -6.18
C GLN A 169 -21.02 0.15 -6.30
N LEU A 170 -20.05 0.20 -7.21
CA LEU A 170 -19.44 1.45 -7.62
C LEU A 170 -20.51 2.31 -8.29
N ILE A 171 -20.55 3.60 -7.97
CA ILE A 171 -21.41 4.52 -8.72
C ILE A 171 -20.66 4.89 -9.99
N ASP A 172 -21.33 4.67 -11.12
CA ASP A 172 -20.95 5.31 -12.37
C ASP A 172 -21.30 6.80 -12.22
N ARG A 173 -20.30 7.69 -12.27
CA ARG A 173 -20.57 9.12 -12.15
C ARG A 173 -21.39 9.56 -13.35
N ASP A 174 -22.68 9.75 -13.14
CA ASP A 174 -23.43 10.69 -13.96
C ASP A 174 -22.96 12.12 -13.61
N GLU A 175 -23.24 13.11 -14.47
CA GLU A 175 -22.80 14.51 -14.30
C GLU A 175 -23.33 15.18 -13.02
N SER A 176 -24.24 14.53 -12.28
CA SER A 176 -24.81 15.05 -11.04
C SER A 176 -23.85 14.93 -9.85
N LEU A 177 -23.51 16.08 -9.25
CA LEU A 177 -22.76 16.17 -8.00
C LEU A 177 -23.59 15.84 -6.74
N LEU A 178 -24.90 15.61 -6.89
CA LEU A 178 -25.85 15.38 -5.81
C LEU A 178 -26.59 14.06 -5.99
N GLY A 179 -26.72 13.31 -4.90
CA GLY A 179 -27.45 12.04 -4.87
C GLY A 179 -28.93 12.27 -4.61
N VAL A 180 -29.77 11.39 -5.17
CA VAL A 180 -31.22 11.36 -4.91
C VAL A 180 -31.65 10.15 -4.08
N SER A 181 -30.70 9.29 -3.71
CA SER A 181 -30.86 8.20 -2.75
C SER A 181 -29.84 8.31 -1.61
N THR A 182 -30.11 7.69 -0.46
CA THR A 182 -29.15 7.67 0.66
C THR A 182 -27.82 7.04 0.26
N ASP A 183 -27.86 5.98 -0.56
CA ASP A 183 -26.67 5.32 -1.10
C ASP A 183 -25.83 6.28 -1.94
N GLU A 184 -26.45 6.99 -2.88
CA GLU A 184 -25.78 8.01 -3.71
C GLU A 184 -25.24 9.17 -2.88
N CYS A 185 -26.05 9.75 -1.98
CA CYS A 185 -25.62 10.88 -1.14
C CYS A 185 -24.37 10.53 -0.32
N VAL A 186 -24.34 9.33 0.27
CA VAL A 186 -23.19 8.87 1.05
C VAL A 186 -21.97 8.68 0.15
N LYS A 187 -22.11 7.96 -0.96
CA LYS A 187 -20.98 7.65 -1.84
C LYS A 187 -20.43 8.88 -2.55
N PHE A 188 -21.28 9.80 -3.03
CA PHE A 188 -20.83 11.07 -3.59
C PHE A 188 -20.15 11.96 -2.56
N GLY A 189 -20.67 12.02 -1.33
CA GLY A 189 -20.03 12.76 -0.24
C GLY A 189 -18.65 12.21 0.11
N VAL A 190 -18.51 10.88 0.21
CA VAL A 190 -17.22 10.23 0.50
C VAL A 190 -16.22 10.42 -0.64
N ASP A 191 -16.65 10.27 -1.90
CA ASP A 191 -15.78 10.48 -3.05
C ASP A 191 -15.30 11.94 -3.15
N GLN A 192 -16.19 12.92 -2.96
CA GLN A 192 -15.80 14.34 -2.92
C GLN A 192 -14.88 14.67 -1.74
N MET A 193 -15.10 14.05 -0.58
CA MET A 193 -14.23 14.26 0.58
C MET A 193 -12.81 13.74 0.32
N ILE A 194 -12.67 12.55 -0.26
CA ILE A 194 -11.35 12.01 -0.64
C ILE A 194 -10.70 12.87 -1.72
N GLN A 195 -11.47 13.27 -2.75
CA GLN A 195 -10.97 14.12 -3.82
C GLN A 195 -10.44 15.45 -3.25
N GLY A 196 -11.24 16.16 -2.45
CA GLY A 196 -10.84 17.43 -1.84
C GLY A 196 -9.65 17.28 -0.88
N TYR A 197 -9.59 16.20 -0.11
CA TYR A 197 -8.44 15.90 0.74
C TYR A 197 -7.17 15.71 -0.08
N LEU A 198 -7.20 14.89 -1.14
CA LEU A 198 -6.04 14.63 -1.98
C LEU A 198 -5.60 15.89 -2.71
N GLU A 199 -6.53 16.62 -3.34
CA GLU A 199 -6.22 17.85 -4.07
C GLU A 199 -5.57 18.91 -3.17
N ASN A 200 -6.15 19.16 -2.00
CA ASN A 200 -5.62 20.13 -1.04
C ASN A 200 -4.28 19.67 -0.45
N SER A 201 -4.17 18.40 -0.04
CA SER A 201 -2.95 17.89 0.58
C SER A 201 -1.79 17.88 -0.41
N ILE A 202 -2.02 17.45 -1.65
CA ILE A 202 -1.00 17.52 -2.70
C ILE A 202 -0.57 18.97 -2.93
N SER A 203 -1.51 19.91 -3.07
CA SER A 203 -1.20 21.33 -3.27
C SER A 203 -0.35 21.89 -2.13
N GLU A 204 -0.81 21.76 -0.88
CA GLU A 204 -0.14 22.36 0.27
C GLU A 204 1.21 21.69 0.57
N VAL A 205 1.28 20.36 0.49
CA VAL A 205 2.53 19.61 0.71
C VAL A 205 3.54 19.92 -0.39
N THR A 206 3.12 19.98 -1.66
CA THR A 206 4.00 20.36 -2.78
C THR A 206 4.53 21.76 -2.59
N LYS A 207 3.68 22.72 -2.22
CA LYS A 207 4.09 24.11 -1.97
C LYS A 207 5.09 24.20 -0.82
N HIS A 208 4.87 23.46 0.28
CA HIS A 208 5.69 23.57 1.48
C HIS A 208 7.03 22.81 1.38
N HIS A 209 7.03 21.63 0.76
CA HIS A 209 8.20 20.75 0.68
C HIS A 209 8.83 20.66 -0.70
N GLN A 210 8.29 21.36 -1.70
CA GLN A 210 8.76 21.36 -3.10
C GLN A 210 8.81 19.94 -3.67
N VAL A 211 7.74 19.17 -3.47
CA VAL A 211 7.60 17.81 -4.03
C VAL A 211 7.67 17.89 -5.55
N GLU A 212 8.57 17.11 -6.14
CA GLU A 212 8.83 17.10 -7.59
C GLU A 212 8.05 15.98 -8.30
N GLN A 213 7.68 14.92 -7.58
CA GLN A 213 6.93 13.78 -8.12
C GLN A 213 6.03 13.17 -7.05
N TRP A 214 4.83 12.76 -7.45
CA TRP A 214 3.93 11.96 -6.62
C TRP A 214 3.77 10.55 -7.19
N ILE A 215 3.89 9.55 -6.30
CA ILE A 215 3.67 8.14 -6.62
C ILE A 215 2.40 7.68 -5.92
N PHE A 216 1.40 7.28 -6.69
CA PHE A 216 0.20 6.63 -6.19
C PHE A 216 0.42 5.13 -6.11
N THR A 217 -0.01 4.51 -5.02
CA THR A 217 0.01 3.07 -4.82
C THR A 217 -1.27 2.63 -4.10
N GLY A 218 -1.34 1.36 -3.71
CA GLY A 218 -2.52 0.81 -3.05
C GLY A 218 -3.61 0.38 -4.03
N GLY A 219 -4.71 -0.15 -3.48
CA GLY A 219 -5.80 -0.72 -4.28
C GLY A 219 -6.60 0.30 -5.08
N GLY A 220 -6.61 1.56 -4.66
CA GLY A 220 -7.24 2.68 -5.37
C GLY A 220 -6.23 3.63 -6.04
N GLY A 221 -4.94 3.31 -6.02
CA GLY A 221 -3.88 4.20 -6.50
C GLY A 221 -4.04 4.58 -7.96
N GLU A 222 -4.29 3.59 -8.83
CA GLU A 222 -4.52 3.80 -10.27
C GLU A 222 -5.68 4.77 -10.53
N TYR A 223 -6.85 4.50 -9.96
CA TYR A 223 -8.04 5.32 -10.10
C TYR A 223 -7.80 6.78 -9.70
N TRP A 224 -7.19 7.04 -8.55
CA TRP A 224 -6.94 8.41 -8.09
C TRP A 224 -5.81 9.10 -8.85
N CYS A 225 -4.79 8.35 -9.29
CA CYS A 225 -3.74 8.87 -10.15
C CYS A 225 -4.34 9.39 -11.46
N GLU A 226 -5.17 8.58 -12.14
CA GLU A 226 -5.84 8.97 -13.38
C GLU A 226 -6.77 10.16 -13.16
N LYS A 227 -7.65 10.08 -12.15
CA LYS A 227 -8.64 11.12 -11.84
C LYS A 227 -8.01 12.48 -11.57
N LEU A 228 -6.89 12.53 -10.85
CA LEU A 228 -6.21 13.79 -10.50
C LEU A 228 -5.27 14.30 -11.59
N SER A 229 -4.78 13.43 -12.47
CA SER A 229 -3.94 13.83 -13.61
C SER A 229 -4.68 14.73 -14.61
N VAL A 230 -6.02 14.68 -14.62
CA VAL A 230 -6.84 15.54 -15.48
C VAL A 230 -6.92 16.97 -14.95
N SER A 231 -6.86 17.15 -13.63
CA SER A 231 -7.12 18.45 -12.98
C SER A 231 -5.87 19.17 -12.47
N GLN A 232 -4.72 18.50 -12.37
CA GLN A 232 -3.49 19.08 -11.80
C GLN A 232 -2.27 18.90 -12.69
N ASN A 233 -1.35 19.87 -12.63
CA ASN A 233 -0.14 19.91 -13.44
C ASN A 233 1.10 19.30 -12.74
N ASN A 234 0.88 18.44 -11.76
CA ASN A 234 1.93 17.75 -11.02
C ASN A 234 2.37 16.49 -11.75
N HIS A 235 3.60 16.05 -11.52
CA HIS A 235 4.10 14.79 -12.09
C HIS A 235 3.60 13.60 -11.28
N TYR A 236 2.58 12.91 -11.80
CA TYR A 236 1.96 11.74 -11.18
C TYR A 236 2.37 10.44 -11.86
N THR A 237 2.64 9.43 -11.04
CA THR A 237 2.92 8.06 -11.49
C THR A 237 2.17 7.07 -10.61
N HIS A 238 1.71 5.96 -11.18
CA HIS A 238 1.11 4.87 -10.41
C HIS A 238 2.07 3.67 -10.35
N ASP A 239 2.26 3.11 -9.15
CA ASP A 239 2.99 1.87 -8.94
C ASP A 239 2.29 1.00 -7.89
N GLY A 240 1.46 0.06 -8.35
CA GLY A 240 0.73 -0.89 -7.49
C GLY A 240 1.61 -1.91 -6.77
N LEU A 241 2.93 -1.92 -7.02
CA LEU A 241 3.88 -2.86 -6.43
C LEU A 241 4.88 -2.19 -5.49
N LEU A 242 4.66 -0.94 -5.11
CA LEU A 242 5.64 -0.12 -4.40
C LEU A 242 6.13 -0.77 -3.08
N VAL A 243 5.24 -1.34 -2.27
CA VAL A 243 5.61 -2.09 -1.05
C VAL A 243 6.53 -3.27 -1.38
N PHE A 244 6.21 -4.02 -2.44
CA PHE A 244 7.04 -5.15 -2.87
C PHE A 244 8.40 -4.71 -3.42
N ARG A 245 8.47 -3.57 -4.12
CA ARG A 245 9.76 -2.98 -4.51
C ARG A 245 10.59 -2.59 -3.28
N GLY A 246 9.93 -2.11 -2.23
CA GLY A 246 10.53 -1.90 -0.91
C GLY A 246 11.11 -3.18 -0.33
N LEU A 247 10.34 -4.28 -0.34
CA LEU A 247 10.80 -5.59 0.12
C LEU A 247 11.99 -6.10 -0.71
N ILE A 248 11.95 -5.99 -2.04
CA ILE A 248 13.05 -6.39 -2.92
C ILE A 248 14.32 -5.60 -2.59
N LYS A 249 14.20 -4.28 -2.42
CA LYS A 249 15.34 -3.45 -1.99
C LYS A 249 15.84 -3.85 -0.60
N TYR A 250 14.93 -4.18 0.31
CA TYR A 250 15.29 -4.63 1.65
C TYR A 250 16.14 -5.92 1.63
N ILE A 251 15.81 -6.84 0.73
CA ILE A 251 16.49 -8.14 0.59
C ILE A 251 17.87 -8.00 -0.07
N ASN A 252 18.00 -7.06 -1.00
CA ASN A 252 19.20 -6.91 -1.83
C ASN A 252 20.26 -5.96 -1.23
N TYR A 253 19.97 -5.30 -0.11
CA TYR A 253 20.90 -4.39 0.58
C TYR A 253 21.76 -5.14 1.59
#